data_AF-F7JJ61-F1
#
_entry.id   AF-F7JJ61-F1
#
_cell.length_a   1.000
_cell.length_b   1.000
_cell.length_c   1.000
_cell.angle_alpha   90.00
_cell.angle_beta   90.00
_cell.angle_gamma   90.00
#
_symmetry.space_group_name_H-M   'P 1'
#
loop_
_entity.id
_entity.type
_entity.pdbx_description
1 polymer ?
#
loop_
_entity_poly.entity_id
_entity_poly.type
_entity_poly.pdbx_seq_one_letter_code
_entity_poly.pdbx_strand_id
1 'polypeptide(L)'
;MKWTLPAVVLKIMRFFEASSIRKIGDTYYFIYSSSANHELCYATSKYPDREFRYGGVIISNGDIGIKGRKGKDRVAVTGNNHGSIECIHGEWYIFYHRHTHMSSNSRQGCAERIKICENGFIPQVEMTSCGLNQGALAADGDYPAVIACNLTDGKMPHIGNGVCRQKKPHITHKKEERFITQIQDHTLIGYKYFCFEGKTKIFIMTSGTGSGKFLVCNRPGEMLGEIMIRPSKKWIENETVIDAEGTHALYFIFKGKGTVEFLRFGFAKES
;
A
#
# COMPACT_ATOMS: atom_id res chain seq x y z
N MET A 1 -2.87 -2.55 55.56
CA MET A 1 -3.92 -2.67 54.52
C MET A 1 -3.21 -2.66 53.18
N LYS A 2 -3.16 -3.81 52.49
CA LYS A 2 -2.50 -3.96 51.18
C LYS A 2 -3.41 -3.34 50.12
N TRP A 3 -2.92 -2.34 49.39
CA TRP A 3 -3.56 -1.86 48.18
C TRP A 3 -3.34 -2.89 47.08
N THR A 4 -4.28 -3.81 46.90
CA THR A 4 -4.37 -4.62 45.69
C THR A 4 -4.93 -3.74 44.59
N LEU A 5 -4.06 -3.27 43.68
CA LEU A 5 -4.48 -2.74 42.39
C LEU A 5 -5.31 -3.81 41.68
N PRO A 6 -6.55 -3.52 41.23
CA PRO A 6 -7.33 -4.48 40.48
C PRO A 6 -6.61 -4.76 39.15
N ALA A 7 -6.17 -6.00 39.02
CA ALA A 7 -5.53 -6.55 37.85
C ALA A 7 -6.54 -6.70 36.70
N VAL A 8 -6.80 -5.63 35.94
CA VAL A 8 -7.10 -5.69 34.50
C VAL A 8 -6.56 -4.43 33.82
N VAL A 9 -5.25 -4.19 33.94
CA VAL A 9 -4.54 -3.41 32.91
C VAL A 9 -4.39 -4.36 31.74
N LEU A 10 -5.33 -4.31 30.81
CA LEU A 10 -5.23 -5.03 29.54
C LEU A 10 -3.98 -4.49 28.86
N LYS A 11 -2.85 -5.18 29.07
CA LYS A 11 -1.58 -5.05 28.35
C LYS A 11 -1.93 -4.73 26.91
N ILE A 12 -1.80 -3.45 26.51
CA ILE A 12 -2.12 -2.99 25.16
C ILE A 12 -1.51 -4.00 24.21
N MET A 13 -2.37 -4.76 23.52
CA MET A 13 -1.95 -6.05 22.97
C MET A 13 -0.79 -5.78 22.02
N ARG A 14 0.39 -6.29 22.41
CA ARG A 14 1.62 -6.18 21.63
C ARG A 14 2.00 -4.73 21.30
N PHE A 15 1.89 -3.76 22.21
CA PHE A 15 2.46 -2.42 21.98
C PHE A 15 3.97 -2.50 21.66
N PHE A 16 4.44 -1.66 20.73
CA PHE A 16 5.87 -1.51 20.40
C PHE A 16 6.31 -0.04 20.32
N GLU A 17 5.74 0.75 19.41
CA GLU A 17 6.14 2.16 19.18
C GLU A 17 4.99 3.02 18.61
N ALA A 18 5.30 4.19 18.05
CA ALA A 18 4.39 4.99 17.23
C ALA A 18 3.13 5.51 17.97
N SER A 19 3.28 5.84 19.24
CA SER A 19 2.18 6.33 20.08
C SER A 19 1.51 7.59 19.53
N SER A 20 0.20 7.53 19.28
CA SER A 20 -0.59 8.69 18.87
C SER A 20 -2.00 8.63 19.43
N ILE A 21 -2.38 9.60 20.28
CA ILE A 21 -3.74 9.70 20.82
C ILE A 21 -4.56 10.70 20.01
N ARG A 22 -5.84 10.37 19.79
CA ARG A 22 -6.90 11.26 19.32
C ARG A 22 -8.08 11.20 20.27
N LYS A 23 -8.75 12.34 20.48
CA LYS A 23 -10.03 12.37 21.19
C LYS A 23 -11.14 12.62 20.18
N ILE A 24 -12.10 11.71 20.09
CA ILE A 24 -13.22 11.76 19.17
C ILE A 24 -14.49 11.66 20.01
N GLY A 25 -15.24 12.75 20.09
CA GLY A 25 -16.32 12.89 21.06
C GLY A 25 -15.82 12.72 22.49
N ASP A 26 -16.39 11.75 23.21
CA ASP A 26 -16.05 11.40 24.59
C ASP A 26 -15.01 10.27 24.71
N THR A 27 -14.46 9.80 23.59
CA THR A 27 -13.61 8.59 23.54
C THR A 27 -12.20 8.93 23.06
N TYR A 28 -11.20 8.40 23.77
CA TYR A 28 -9.80 8.44 23.40
C TYR A 28 -9.44 7.23 22.55
N TYR A 29 -8.88 7.49 21.38
CA TYR A 29 -8.32 6.51 20.45
C TYR A 29 -6.81 6.57 20.53
N PHE A 30 -6.19 5.51 21.01
CA PHE A 30 -4.75 5.34 21.03
C PHE A 30 -4.30 4.50 19.84
N ILE A 31 -3.72 5.15 18.84
CA ILE A 31 -3.11 4.53 17.66
C ILE A 31 -1.65 4.22 17.99
N TYR A 32 -1.19 3.04 17.60
CA TYR A 32 0.17 2.61 17.87
C TYR A 32 0.63 1.53 16.89
N SER A 33 1.95 1.35 16.77
CA SER A 33 2.55 0.23 16.04
C SER A 33 2.71 -0.96 16.97
N SER A 34 2.25 -2.13 16.53
CA SER A 34 2.32 -3.35 17.34
C SER A 34 3.68 -4.04 17.21
N SER A 35 3.97 -5.04 18.06
CA SER A 35 5.17 -5.87 17.97
C SER A 35 5.18 -6.79 16.75
N ALA A 36 4.09 -6.83 15.97
CA ALA A 36 4.11 -7.39 14.62
C ALA A 36 4.85 -6.48 13.63
N ASN A 37 5.14 -5.24 14.03
CA ASN A 37 5.98 -4.23 13.38
C ASN A 37 5.40 -3.64 12.08
N HIS A 38 4.64 -4.41 11.30
CA HIS A 38 4.10 -4.03 9.99
C HIS A 38 2.76 -3.28 10.00
N GLU A 39 2.19 -2.98 11.16
CA GLU A 39 0.79 -2.57 11.28
C GLU A 39 0.59 -1.43 12.28
N LEU A 40 -0.42 -0.61 12.01
CA LEU A 40 -0.98 0.31 12.99
C LEU A 40 -2.26 -0.29 13.56
N CYS A 41 -2.28 -0.42 14.88
CA CYS A 41 -3.41 -0.84 15.67
C CYS A 41 -4.04 0.35 16.38
N TYR A 42 -5.19 0.13 17.00
CA TYR A 42 -5.75 1.08 17.96
C TYR A 42 -6.31 0.41 19.21
N ALA A 43 -6.42 1.21 20.26
CA ALA A 43 -7.15 0.89 21.48
C ALA A 43 -8.01 2.10 21.88
N THR A 44 -9.12 1.86 22.58
CA THR A 44 -10.05 2.93 23.01
C THR A 44 -10.23 2.99 24.51
N SER A 45 -10.42 4.19 25.06
CA SER A 45 -10.76 4.43 26.46
C SER A 45 -11.64 5.66 26.64
N LYS A 46 -12.38 5.74 27.75
CA LYS A 46 -13.03 6.99 28.21
C LYS A 46 -12.07 7.90 28.98
N TYR A 47 -10.88 7.42 29.30
CA TYR A 47 -9.85 8.14 30.03
C TYR A 47 -8.60 8.32 29.17
N PRO A 48 -7.85 9.42 29.33
CA PRO A 48 -6.66 9.67 28.53
C PRO A 48 -5.48 8.74 28.85
N ASP A 49 -5.48 8.07 30.00
CA ASP A 49 -4.29 7.46 30.60
C ASP A 49 -4.48 6.02 31.13
N ARG A 50 -5.69 5.46 31.06
CA ARG A 50 -6.01 4.14 31.62
C ARG A 50 -7.12 3.43 30.86
N GLU A 51 -7.34 2.16 31.19
CA GLU A 51 -8.48 1.34 30.72
C GLU A 51 -8.61 1.23 29.19
N PHE A 52 -7.50 1.34 28.46
CA PHE A 52 -7.48 1.12 27.02
C PHE A 52 -7.83 -0.33 26.69
N ARG A 53 -8.82 -0.50 25.80
CA ARG A 53 -9.23 -1.80 25.25
C ARG A 53 -8.80 -1.87 23.80
N TYR A 54 -8.13 -2.97 23.42
CA TYR A 54 -7.68 -3.20 22.05
C TYR A 54 -8.87 -3.21 21.08
N GLY A 55 -8.78 -2.45 19.99
CA GLY A 55 -9.82 -2.29 18.99
C GLY A 55 -9.56 -3.07 17.69
N GLY A 56 -8.31 -3.35 17.36
CA GLY A 56 -7.94 -4.06 16.13
C GLY A 56 -6.79 -3.42 15.37
N VAL A 57 -6.49 -4.00 14.20
CA VAL A 57 -5.57 -3.45 13.21
C VAL A 57 -6.35 -2.49 12.30
N ILE A 58 -5.85 -1.28 12.10
CA ILE A 58 -6.40 -0.32 11.13
C ILE A 58 -5.76 -0.58 9.76
N ILE A 59 -4.44 -0.70 9.69
CA ILE A 59 -3.72 -0.88 8.42
C ILE A 59 -2.42 -1.65 8.58
N SER A 60 -2.07 -2.48 7.58
CA SER A 60 -0.77 -3.15 7.47
C SER A 60 -0.05 -2.64 6.22
N ASN A 61 1.24 -2.31 6.33
CA ASN A 61 2.09 -1.90 5.20
C ASN A 61 2.45 -3.05 4.24
N GLY A 62 1.69 -4.15 4.28
CA GLY A 62 1.75 -5.29 3.36
C GLY A 62 0.41 -6.02 3.21
N ASP A 63 -0.72 -5.36 3.52
CA ASP A 63 -2.10 -5.89 3.52
C ASP A 63 -2.30 -7.17 4.33
N ILE A 64 -1.46 -7.45 5.34
CA ILE A 64 -1.61 -8.63 6.19
C ILE A 64 -2.91 -8.50 6.99
N GLY A 65 -3.75 -9.55 6.99
CA GLY A 65 -5.08 -9.56 7.60
C GLY A 65 -6.22 -9.30 6.61
N ILE A 66 -5.99 -8.51 5.55
CA ILE A 66 -7.01 -8.22 4.53
C ILE A 66 -7.44 -9.51 3.83
N LYS A 67 -8.74 -9.81 3.90
CA LYS A 67 -9.33 -11.06 3.35
C LYS A 67 -8.58 -12.32 3.82
N GLY A 68 -8.08 -12.32 5.07
CA GLY A 68 -7.34 -13.44 5.65
C GLY A 68 -5.90 -13.59 5.14
N ARG A 69 -5.34 -12.58 4.46
CA ARG A 69 -3.96 -12.60 3.95
C ARG A 69 -2.97 -12.90 5.07
N LYS A 70 -2.19 -13.96 4.90
CA LYS A 70 -1.16 -14.37 5.85
C LYS A 70 0.12 -13.57 5.62
N GLY A 71 0.96 -13.48 6.66
CA GLY A 71 2.23 -12.77 6.58
C GLY A 71 3.14 -13.24 5.44
N LYS A 72 3.15 -14.54 5.12
CA LYS A 72 3.94 -15.08 4.00
C LYS A 72 3.46 -14.62 2.60
N ASP A 73 2.21 -14.19 2.49
CA ASP A 73 1.54 -13.80 1.24
C ASP A 73 1.42 -12.27 1.12
N ARG A 74 2.26 -11.54 1.86
CA ARG A 74 2.32 -10.07 1.86
C ARG A 74 2.57 -9.54 0.46
N VAL A 75 1.95 -8.40 0.17
CA VAL A 75 1.95 -7.77 -1.16
C VAL A 75 2.90 -6.60 -1.28
N ALA A 76 3.73 -6.37 -0.26
CA ALA A 76 4.80 -5.40 -0.26
C ALA A 76 5.91 -5.86 0.70
N VAL A 77 7.08 -5.21 0.62
CA VAL A 77 8.06 -5.28 1.69
C VAL A 77 7.44 -4.69 2.97
N THR A 78 7.50 -5.47 4.05
CA THR A 78 6.97 -5.05 5.36
C THR A 78 8.10 -4.76 6.32
N GLY A 79 7.85 -3.91 7.30
CA GLY A 79 8.81 -3.49 8.33
C GLY A 79 8.08 -2.51 9.24
N ASN A 80 8.80 -1.64 9.96
CA ASN A 80 8.17 -0.74 10.91
C ASN A 80 7.04 0.10 10.30
N ASN A 81 6.11 0.53 11.12
CA ASN A 81 5.01 1.38 10.69
C ASN A 81 4.82 2.52 11.69
N HIS A 82 4.41 3.69 11.21
CA HIS A 82 4.21 4.87 12.04
C HIS A 82 3.15 5.75 11.40
N GLY A 83 2.30 6.37 12.21
CA GLY A 83 1.29 7.30 11.75
C GLY A 83 0.17 7.47 12.76
N SER A 84 -0.93 8.04 12.30
CA SER A 84 -2.11 8.32 13.13
C SER A 84 -3.32 8.57 12.25
N ILE A 85 -4.47 8.77 12.87
CA ILE A 85 -5.70 9.16 12.17
C ILE A 85 -5.91 10.67 12.24
N GLU A 86 -6.53 11.22 11.20
CA GLU A 86 -6.91 12.65 11.16
C GLU A 86 -8.21 12.85 10.39
N CYS A 87 -9.00 13.85 10.80
CA CYS A 87 -10.22 14.26 10.11
C CYS A 87 -9.92 15.45 9.20
N ILE A 88 -10.07 15.27 7.90
CA ILE A 88 -9.80 16.28 6.88
C ILE A 88 -11.07 16.48 6.08
N HIS A 89 -11.62 17.70 6.09
CA HIS A 89 -12.87 18.05 5.40
C HIS A 89 -14.05 17.11 5.72
N GLY A 90 -14.18 16.72 7.00
CA GLY A 90 -15.26 15.84 7.47
C GLY A 90 -15.01 14.35 7.26
N GLU A 91 -13.86 13.97 6.69
CA GLU A 91 -13.51 12.59 6.36
C GLU A 91 -12.32 12.11 7.18
N TRP A 92 -12.39 10.89 7.69
CA TRP A 92 -11.31 10.30 8.48
C TRP A 92 -10.33 9.53 7.61
N TYR A 93 -9.04 9.73 7.88
CA TYR A 93 -7.95 9.05 7.20
C TYR A 93 -7.00 8.43 8.21
N ILE A 94 -6.43 7.27 7.89
CA ILE A 94 -5.24 6.74 8.53
C ILE A 94 -4.02 7.14 7.70
N PHE A 95 -3.09 7.87 8.31
CA PHE A 95 -1.77 8.13 7.76
C PHE A 95 -0.82 7.04 8.23
N TYR A 96 0.03 6.56 7.33
CA TYR A 96 1.01 5.52 7.60
C TYR A 96 2.18 5.62 6.61
N HIS A 97 3.12 4.68 6.65
CA HIS A 97 4.17 4.61 5.63
C HIS A 97 4.38 3.20 5.07
N ARG A 98 4.92 3.15 3.85
CA ARG A 98 5.49 1.93 3.25
C ARG A 98 6.98 2.12 2.93
N HIS A 99 7.67 1.02 2.70
CA HIS A 99 9.12 1.02 2.52
C HIS A 99 9.52 1.24 1.06
N THR A 100 10.58 2.01 0.89
CA THR A 100 11.32 2.21 -0.36
C THR A 100 12.76 1.74 -0.14
N HIS A 101 13.54 1.53 -1.21
CA HIS A 101 14.95 1.14 -1.14
C HIS A 101 15.24 -0.13 -0.31
N MET A 102 14.21 -0.96 -0.06
CA MET A 102 14.28 -2.13 0.82
C MET A 102 14.83 -1.83 2.23
N SER A 103 14.54 -0.64 2.77
CA SER A 103 15.14 -0.12 4.01
C SER A 103 14.09 0.51 4.93
N SER A 104 14.12 0.18 6.22
CA SER A 104 13.31 0.83 7.28
C SER A 104 13.58 2.33 7.42
N ASN A 105 14.71 2.81 6.91
CA ASN A 105 15.11 4.21 6.96
C ASN A 105 14.64 5.02 5.75
N SER A 106 14.08 4.37 4.72
CA SER A 106 13.63 5.01 3.49
C SER A 106 12.16 4.70 3.25
N ARG A 107 11.29 5.68 3.44
CA ARG A 107 9.84 5.46 3.53
C ARG A 107 9.05 6.47 2.71
N GLN A 108 7.87 6.07 2.29
CA GLN A 108 6.91 6.91 1.58
C GLN A 108 5.65 7.04 2.44
N GLY A 109 5.25 8.28 2.74
CA GLY A 109 4.00 8.58 3.43
C GLY A 109 2.80 8.20 2.56
N CYS A 110 1.78 7.63 3.20
CA CYS A 110 0.56 7.14 2.58
C CYS A 110 -0.64 7.52 3.45
N ALA A 111 -1.83 7.52 2.86
CA ALA A 111 -3.08 7.75 3.57
C ALA A 111 -4.18 6.87 2.98
N GLU A 112 -5.06 6.35 3.83
CA GLU A 112 -6.27 5.65 3.40
C GLU A 112 -7.48 6.20 4.14
N ARG A 113 -8.62 6.33 3.45
CA ARG A 113 -9.88 6.67 4.12
C ARG A 113 -10.27 5.55 5.07
N ILE A 114 -10.73 5.90 6.27
CA ILE A 114 -11.25 4.96 7.26
C ILE A 114 -12.66 5.37 7.66
N LYS A 115 -13.44 4.40 8.14
CA LYS A 115 -14.72 4.66 8.80
C LYS A 115 -14.56 4.39 10.28
N ILE A 116 -14.98 5.36 11.09
CA ILE A 116 -15.21 5.15 12.52
C ILE A 116 -16.70 4.83 12.67
N CYS A 117 -17.02 3.58 12.98
CA CYS A 117 -18.40 3.13 13.18
C CYS A 117 -19.01 3.80 14.42
N GLU A 118 -20.34 3.80 14.51
CA GLU A 118 -21.07 4.41 15.63
C GLU A 118 -20.66 3.85 17.00
N ASN A 119 -20.33 2.56 17.06
CA ASN A 119 -19.81 1.90 18.26
C ASN A 119 -18.30 2.15 18.51
N GLY A 120 -17.69 3.03 17.72
CA GLY A 120 -16.29 3.38 17.78
C GLY A 120 -15.33 2.38 17.12
N PHE A 121 -15.83 1.32 16.49
CA PHE A 121 -15.00 0.35 15.78
C PHE A 121 -14.40 0.95 14.49
N ILE A 122 -13.15 0.62 14.21
CA ILE A 122 -12.44 0.98 12.97
C ILE A 122 -12.11 -0.32 12.24
N PRO A 123 -12.77 -0.64 11.11
CA PRO A 123 -12.42 -1.79 10.30
C PRO A 123 -11.01 -1.67 9.75
N GLN A 124 -10.32 -2.80 9.61
CA GLN A 124 -9.05 -2.83 8.88
C GLN A 124 -9.29 -2.43 7.43
N VAL A 125 -8.49 -1.49 6.92
CA VAL A 125 -8.49 -1.05 5.52
C VAL A 125 -7.27 -1.58 4.79
N GLU A 126 -7.42 -1.79 3.49
CA GLU A 126 -6.33 -2.17 2.60
C GLU A 126 -5.53 -0.95 2.13
N MET A 127 -4.29 -1.17 1.72
CA MET A 127 -3.50 -0.15 1.03
C MET A 127 -4.09 0.12 -0.35
N THR A 128 -4.15 1.39 -0.75
CA THR A 128 -4.59 1.83 -2.07
C THR A 128 -3.59 2.83 -2.66
N SER A 129 -3.82 3.20 -3.91
CA SER A 129 -3.13 4.27 -4.64
C SER A 129 -3.89 5.59 -4.56
N CYS A 130 -5.09 5.62 -3.97
CA CYS A 130 -5.97 6.78 -3.94
C CYS A 130 -5.50 7.87 -2.97
N GLY A 131 -4.78 7.51 -1.90
CA GLY A 131 -4.30 8.50 -0.95
C GLY A 131 -5.44 9.30 -0.31
N LEU A 132 -5.34 10.63 -0.39
CA LEU A 132 -6.37 11.56 0.10
C LEU A 132 -7.52 11.78 -0.90
N ASN A 133 -7.53 11.09 -2.04
CA ASN A 133 -8.63 11.20 -3.00
C ASN A 133 -9.94 10.71 -2.37
N GLN A 134 -11.06 11.32 -2.73
CA GLN A 134 -12.39 10.99 -2.18
C GLN A 134 -13.02 9.73 -2.81
N GLY A 135 -12.27 9.02 -3.65
CA GLY A 135 -12.70 7.80 -4.33
C GLY A 135 -11.58 7.22 -5.19
N ALA A 136 -11.97 6.38 -6.14
CA ALA A 136 -11.06 5.86 -7.16
C ALA A 136 -10.47 7.01 -8.01
N LEU A 137 -9.23 6.81 -8.46
CA LEU A 137 -8.54 7.72 -9.38
C LEU A 137 -9.21 7.68 -10.76
N ALA A 138 -9.07 8.74 -11.55
CA ALA A 138 -9.56 8.70 -12.93
C ALA A 138 -8.67 7.80 -13.78
N ALA A 139 -9.24 6.95 -14.65
CA ALA A 139 -8.47 6.30 -15.72
C ALA A 139 -8.15 7.30 -16.84
N ASP A 140 -7.51 8.42 -16.49
CA ASP A 140 -7.13 9.53 -17.36
C ASP A 140 -5.84 10.18 -16.87
N GLY A 141 -5.00 10.63 -17.81
CA GLY A 141 -3.74 11.33 -17.52
C GLY A 141 -2.60 10.43 -17.02
N ASP A 142 -1.59 11.08 -16.44
CA ASP A 142 -0.32 10.47 -16.02
C ASP A 142 -0.24 10.20 -14.51
N TYR A 143 0.25 9.02 -14.16
CA TYR A 143 0.49 8.59 -12.78
C TYR A 143 1.92 8.08 -12.59
N PRO A 144 2.63 8.51 -11.52
CA PRO A 144 3.95 8.00 -11.24
C PRO A 144 3.85 6.55 -10.75
N ALA A 145 4.70 5.66 -11.26
CA ALA A 145 4.65 4.23 -10.93
C ALA A 145 4.80 3.97 -9.41
N VAL A 146 5.42 4.90 -8.68
CA VAL A 146 5.67 4.78 -7.24
C VAL A 146 4.43 4.94 -6.36
N ILE A 147 3.22 5.15 -6.92
CA ILE A 147 1.96 5.05 -6.17
C ILE A 147 1.44 3.61 -6.04
N ALA A 148 2.18 2.62 -6.55
CA ALA A 148 1.83 1.20 -6.43
C ALA A 148 1.57 0.83 -4.96
N CYS A 149 0.36 0.33 -4.69
CA CYS A 149 -0.05 -0.14 -3.38
C CYS A 149 0.24 -1.63 -3.18
N ASN A 150 0.43 -2.38 -4.29
CA ASN A 150 0.93 -3.75 -4.26
C ASN A 150 2.21 -3.83 -5.11
N LEU A 151 3.28 -4.38 -4.56
CA LEU A 151 4.56 -4.59 -5.22
C LEU A 151 5.22 -5.85 -4.67
N THR A 152 5.09 -6.96 -5.41
CA THR A 152 5.47 -8.28 -4.90
C THR A 152 5.89 -9.22 -6.01
N ASP A 153 6.83 -10.11 -5.71
CA ASP A 153 7.15 -11.29 -6.51
C ASP A 153 6.55 -12.57 -5.90
N GLY A 154 5.61 -12.41 -4.96
CA GLY A 154 5.02 -13.49 -4.17
C GLY A 154 5.84 -13.91 -2.96
N LYS A 155 7.06 -13.38 -2.78
CA LYS A 155 7.97 -13.73 -1.67
C LYS A 155 8.68 -12.50 -1.12
N MET A 156 7.91 -11.48 -0.73
CA MET A 156 8.46 -10.24 -0.19
C MET A 156 8.92 -10.39 1.27
N PRO A 157 10.03 -9.75 1.67
CA PRO A 157 10.58 -9.90 3.01
C PRO A 157 9.83 -9.05 4.06
N HIS A 158 10.05 -9.43 5.32
CA HIS A 158 9.77 -8.60 6.49
C HIS A 158 11.12 -8.12 7.01
N ILE A 159 11.41 -6.84 6.86
CA ILE A 159 12.72 -6.24 7.15
C ILE A 159 12.81 -5.71 8.57
N GLY A 160 11.71 -5.69 9.33
CA GLY A 160 11.69 -5.15 10.67
C GLY A 160 12.10 -3.67 10.70
N ASN A 161 13.02 -3.35 11.60
CA ASN A 161 13.75 -2.07 11.68
C ASN A 161 15.11 -2.10 10.94
N GLY A 162 15.23 -2.93 9.91
CA GLY A 162 16.49 -3.17 9.19
C GLY A 162 16.43 -2.90 7.69
N VAL A 163 17.44 -3.42 6.99
CA VAL A 163 17.61 -3.29 5.54
C VAL A 163 17.71 -4.67 4.92
N CYS A 164 17.07 -4.87 3.77
CA CYS A 164 17.20 -6.10 2.99
C CYS A 164 18.04 -5.86 1.73
N ARG A 165 19.05 -6.70 1.51
CA ARG A 165 19.92 -6.66 0.33
C ARG A 165 19.48 -7.59 -0.80
N GLN A 166 18.35 -8.28 -0.64
CA GLN A 166 17.82 -9.15 -1.68
C GLN A 166 17.37 -8.33 -2.88
N LYS A 167 17.63 -8.84 -4.09
CA LYS A 167 17.13 -8.27 -5.35
C LYS A 167 15.63 -8.57 -5.47
N LYS A 168 14.81 -7.67 -4.94
CA LYS A 168 13.35 -7.75 -4.91
C LYS A 168 12.76 -6.49 -5.51
N PRO A 169 11.55 -6.54 -6.11
CA PRO A 169 10.92 -5.35 -6.66
C PRO A 169 10.70 -4.31 -5.57
N HIS A 170 11.15 -3.08 -5.79
CA HIS A 170 11.02 -1.99 -4.83
C HIS A 170 11.01 -0.62 -5.52
N ILE A 171 10.45 0.36 -4.81
CA ILE A 171 10.53 1.77 -5.18
C ILE A 171 11.92 2.30 -4.85
N THR A 172 12.53 3.02 -5.78
CA THR A 172 13.83 3.68 -5.63
C THR A 172 13.83 5.03 -6.36
N HIS A 173 14.96 5.70 -6.36
CA HIS A 173 15.16 6.92 -7.13
C HIS A 173 16.55 7.01 -7.75
N LYS A 174 16.66 7.89 -8.74
CA LYS A 174 17.93 8.37 -9.30
C LYS A 174 17.77 9.84 -9.65
N LYS A 175 18.49 10.73 -8.94
CA LYS A 175 18.26 12.18 -9.01
C LYS A 175 16.77 12.49 -8.73
N GLU A 176 16.09 13.17 -9.64
CA GLU A 176 14.67 13.49 -9.52
C GLU A 176 13.72 12.40 -10.05
N GLU A 177 14.23 11.32 -10.64
CA GLU A 177 13.39 10.23 -11.14
C GLU A 177 13.09 9.24 -10.02
N ARG A 178 11.81 8.94 -9.80
CA ARG A 178 11.33 8.00 -8.77
C ARG A 178 10.59 6.89 -9.51
N PHE A 179 11.04 5.65 -9.35
CA PHE A 179 10.61 4.54 -10.19
C PHE A 179 10.61 3.22 -9.42
N ILE A 180 9.94 2.21 -9.97
CA ILE A 180 10.04 0.83 -9.51
C ILE A 180 11.19 0.16 -10.25
N THR A 181 12.08 -0.52 -9.52
CA THR A 181 13.19 -1.29 -10.08
C THR A 181 13.10 -2.75 -9.66
N GLN A 182 14.04 -3.58 -10.14
CA GLN A 182 14.11 -5.01 -9.87
C GLN A 182 12.81 -5.74 -10.26
N ILE A 183 12.12 -5.24 -11.28
CA ILE A 183 10.97 -5.93 -11.87
C ILE A 183 11.53 -7.08 -12.71
N GLN A 184 11.25 -8.30 -12.25
CA GLN A 184 11.66 -9.55 -12.87
C GLN A 184 10.43 -10.43 -13.09
N ASP A 185 10.62 -11.58 -13.71
CA ASP A 185 9.53 -12.52 -14.01
C ASP A 185 8.66 -12.76 -12.77
N HIS A 186 7.33 -12.78 -12.97
CA HIS A 186 6.32 -12.89 -11.92
C HIS A 186 6.15 -11.68 -10.99
N THR A 187 6.85 -10.57 -11.20
CA THR A 187 6.60 -9.34 -10.42
C THR A 187 5.19 -8.83 -10.73
N LEU A 188 4.40 -8.66 -9.68
CA LEU A 188 3.09 -8.02 -9.69
C LEU A 188 3.23 -6.59 -9.14
N ILE A 189 2.69 -5.64 -9.90
CA ILE A 189 2.59 -4.22 -9.55
C ILE A 189 1.12 -3.86 -9.61
N GLY A 190 0.54 -3.48 -8.49
CA GLY A 190 -0.89 -3.22 -8.35
C GLY A 190 -1.18 -1.81 -7.90
N TYR A 191 -2.23 -1.26 -8.50
CA TYR A 191 -2.77 0.06 -8.22
C TYR A 191 -4.28 -0.06 -7.98
N LYS A 192 -4.76 0.53 -6.88
CA LYS A 192 -6.16 0.43 -6.45
C LYS A 192 -6.67 1.82 -6.09
N TYR A 193 -7.78 2.32 -6.58
CA TYR A 193 -8.61 1.86 -7.68
C TYR A 193 -8.70 2.96 -8.74
N PHE A 194 -9.14 2.60 -9.95
CA PHE A 194 -9.41 3.51 -11.05
C PHE A 194 -10.87 3.41 -11.51
N CYS A 195 -11.47 4.53 -11.90
CA CYS A 195 -12.75 4.59 -12.59
C CYS A 195 -12.51 4.52 -14.11
N PHE A 196 -12.94 3.43 -14.74
CA PHE A 196 -12.89 3.23 -16.19
C PHE A 196 -14.25 3.48 -16.83
N GLU A 197 -14.25 4.06 -18.04
CA GLU A 197 -15.43 4.45 -18.81
C GLU A 197 -15.57 3.64 -20.13
N GLY A 198 -14.93 2.47 -20.22
CA GLY A 198 -14.90 1.61 -21.41
C GLY A 198 -13.50 1.49 -22.01
N LYS A 199 -13.43 1.50 -23.35
CA LYS A 199 -12.17 1.41 -24.08
C LYS A 199 -11.19 2.52 -23.69
N THR A 200 -10.03 2.09 -23.21
CA THR A 200 -9.00 2.98 -22.66
C THR A 200 -7.64 2.55 -23.16
N LYS A 201 -6.87 3.48 -23.72
CA LYS A 201 -5.45 3.26 -24.02
C LYS A 201 -4.65 3.38 -22.73
N ILE A 202 -3.81 2.40 -22.44
CA ILE A 202 -2.85 2.42 -21.34
C ILE A 202 -1.45 2.52 -21.92
N PHE A 203 -0.65 3.47 -21.44
CA PHE A 203 0.77 3.57 -21.76
C PHE A 203 1.63 3.45 -20.50
N ILE A 204 2.83 2.89 -20.66
CA ILE A 204 3.82 2.73 -19.60
C ILE A 204 5.20 3.17 -20.08
N MET A 205 5.93 3.85 -19.20
CA MET A 205 7.30 4.31 -19.45
C MET A 205 8.28 3.38 -18.74
N THR A 206 9.05 2.60 -19.50
CA THR A 206 9.94 1.58 -18.98
C THR A 206 11.36 1.70 -19.51
N SER A 207 12.33 1.11 -18.81
CA SER A 207 13.71 0.98 -19.26
C SER A 207 14.33 -0.30 -18.67
N GLY A 208 15.59 -0.58 -19.02
CA GLY A 208 16.36 -1.70 -18.48
C GLY A 208 16.70 -2.76 -19.53
N THR A 209 17.12 -3.92 -19.05
CA THR A 209 17.56 -5.06 -19.88
C THR A 209 16.43 -6.05 -20.15
N GLY A 210 15.26 -5.83 -19.57
CA GLY A 210 14.14 -6.75 -19.62
C GLY A 210 13.54 -6.92 -21.01
N SER A 211 13.15 -8.15 -21.34
CA SER A 211 12.39 -8.47 -22.55
C SER A 211 11.25 -9.43 -22.21
N GLY A 212 10.08 -9.18 -22.77
CA GLY A 212 8.87 -9.94 -22.46
C GLY A 212 7.63 -9.08 -22.61
N LYS A 213 6.71 -9.19 -21.66
CA LYS A 213 5.47 -8.41 -21.63
C LYS A 213 4.98 -8.15 -20.21
N PHE A 214 4.23 -7.07 -20.04
CA PHE A 214 3.31 -6.94 -18.91
C PHE A 214 1.94 -7.46 -19.32
N LEU A 215 1.37 -8.33 -18.48
CA LEU A 215 -0.05 -8.63 -18.52
C LEU A 215 -0.78 -7.54 -17.75
N VAL A 216 -1.80 -6.94 -18.36
CA VAL A 216 -2.65 -5.93 -17.75
C VAL A 216 -3.93 -6.62 -17.26
N CYS A 217 -4.24 -6.49 -15.97
CA CYS A 217 -5.35 -7.20 -15.34
C CYS A 217 -6.17 -6.30 -14.41
N ASN A 218 -7.49 -6.48 -14.35
CA ASN A 218 -8.36 -5.82 -13.35
C ASN A 218 -8.42 -6.59 -12.01
N ARG A 219 -8.14 -7.89 -12.06
CA ARG A 219 -8.01 -8.80 -10.92
C ARG A 219 -6.84 -9.75 -11.19
N PRO A 220 -6.09 -10.20 -10.17
CA PRO A 220 -5.00 -11.15 -10.40
C PRO A 220 -5.51 -12.41 -11.13
N GLY A 221 -5.05 -12.62 -12.36
CA GLY A 221 -5.43 -13.76 -13.21
C GLY A 221 -6.50 -13.46 -14.28
N GLU A 222 -7.14 -12.29 -14.25
CA GLU A 222 -8.11 -11.85 -15.26
C GLU A 222 -7.47 -10.81 -16.17
N MET A 223 -7.01 -11.25 -17.35
CA MET A 223 -6.25 -10.43 -18.29
C MET A 223 -7.17 -9.59 -19.18
N LEU A 224 -6.87 -8.30 -19.28
CA LEU A 224 -7.52 -7.35 -20.17
C LEU A 224 -6.69 -7.03 -21.43
N GLY A 225 -5.36 -7.11 -21.32
CA GLY A 225 -4.46 -6.80 -22.42
C GLY A 225 -3.00 -7.11 -22.09
N GLU A 226 -2.13 -6.85 -23.05
CA GLU A 226 -0.68 -7.03 -22.88
C GLU A 226 0.10 -5.87 -23.48
N ILE A 227 1.21 -5.51 -22.82
CA ILE A 227 2.15 -4.49 -23.29
C ILE A 227 3.50 -5.16 -23.50
N MET A 228 3.98 -5.17 -24.75
CA MET A 228 5.27 -5.74 -25.09
C MET A 228 6.41 -4.87 -24.55
N ILE A 229 7.41 -5.51 -23.96
CA ILE A 229 8.58 -4.85 -23.37
C ILE A 229 9.84 -5.28 -24.11
N ARG A 230 10.62 -4.28 -24.53
CA ARG A 230 11.91 -4.45 -25.16
C ARG A 230 13.02 -3.80 -24.33
N PRO A 231 14.24 -4.36 -24.34
CA PRO A 231 15.37 -3.76 -23.64
C PRO A 231 15.64 -2.34 -24.17
N SER A 232 15.90 -1.41 -23.27
CA SER A 232 16.27 -0.04 -23.61
C SER A 232 17.11 0.61 -22.53
N LYS A 233 18.15 1.36 -22.94
CA LYS A 233 18.96 2.18 -22.03
C LYS A 233 18.30 3.53 -21.69
N LYS A 234 17.25 3.91 -22.43
CA LYS A 234 16.46 5.13 -22.22
C LYS A 234 15.05 4.75 -21.81
N TRP A 235 14.36 5.65 -21.13
CA TRP A 235 12.92 5.55 -20.93
C TRP A 235 12.20 5.50 -22.27
N ILE A 236 11.43 4.44 -22.50
CA ILE A 236 10.62 4.23 -23.70
C ILE A 236 9.18 3.96 -23.33
N GLU A 237 8.27 4.53 -24.12
CA GLU A 237 6.84 4.33 -23.97
C GLU A 237 6.39 3.07 -24.71
N ASN A 238 5.53 2.29 -24.07
CA ASN A 238 4.88 1.12 -24.65
C ASN A 238 3.41 1.16 -24.25
N GLU A 239 2.51 0.71 -25.12
CA GLU A 239 1.08 0.88 -24.93
C GLU A 239 0.28 -0.37 -25.27
N THR A 240 -0.97 -0.38 -24.82
CA THR A 240 -2.01 -1.33 -25.22
C THR A 240 -3.38 -0.67 -25.05
N VAL A 241 -4.42 -1.31 -25.58
CA VAL A 241 -5.80 -0.89 -25.36
C VAL A 241 -6.49 -1.97 -24.53
N ILE A 242 -7.24 -1.55 -23.52
CA ILE A 242 -8.10 -2.42 -22.73
C ILE A 242 -9.54 -1.94 -22.79
N ASP A 243 -10.47 -2.82 -22.46
CA ASP A 243 -11.88 -2.49 -22.29
C ASP A 243 -12.32 -2.86 -20.87
N ALA A 244 -12.74 -1.87 -20.10
CA ALA A 244 -13.20 -2.03 -18.73
C ALA A 244 -14.16 -0.90 -18.35
N GLU A 245 -15.19 -1.21 -17.58
CA GLU A 245 -16.16 -0.22 -17.09
C GLU A 245 -16.33 -0.30 -15.58
N GLY A 246 -16.40 0.85 -14.92
CA GLY A 246 -16.59 0.96 -13.48
C GLY A 246 -15.28 1.01 -12.69
N THR A 247 -15.37 0.77 -11.38
CA THR A 247 -14.24 0.90 -10.46
C THR A 247 -13.45 -0.40 -10.36
N HIS A 248 -12.22 -0.40 -10.86
CA HIS A 248 -11.34 -1.58 -10.90
C HIS A 248 -9.95 -1.29 -10.36
N ALA A 249 -9.30 -2.34 -9.85
CA ALA A 249 -7.87 -2.31 -9.64
C ALA A 249 -7.17 -2.42 -11.01
N LEU A 250 -5.90 -2.00 -11.07
CA LEU A 250 -5.05 -2.20 -12.23
C LEU A 250 -3.79 -2.93 -11.79
N TYR A 251 -3.55 -4.09 -12.37
CA TYR A 251 -2.36 -4.89 -12.11
C TYR A 251 -1.54 -5.05 -13.38
N PHE A 252 -0.23 -4.87 -13.23
CA PHE A 252 0.76 -5.23 -14.22
C PHE A 252 1.56 -6.42 -13.70
N ILE A 253 1.54 -7.53 -14.44
CA ILE A 253 2.31 -8.73 -14.11
C ILE A 253 3.37 -8.94 -15.17
N PHE A 254 4.64 -8.80 -14.80
CA PHE A 254 5.73 -8.99 -15.76
C PHE A 254 5.95 -10.48 -16.05
N LYS A 255 6.04 -10.80 -17.34
CA LYS A 255 6.37 -12.12 -17.88
C LYS A 255 7.53 -11.98 -18.85
N GLY A 256 8.72 -12.44 -18.47
CA GLY A 256 9.90 -12.20 -19.28
C GLY A 256 11.23 -12.53 -18.61
N LYS A 257 12.31 -12.07 -19.24
CA LYS A 257 13.68 -12.22 -18.74
C LYS A 257 14.30 -10.85 -18.50
N GLY A 258 15.41 -10.82 -17.77
CA GLY A 258 16.13 -9.58 -17.46
C GLY A 258 15.45 -8.77 -16.36
N THR A 259 15.73 -7.47 -16.32
CA THR A 259 15.18 -6.56 -15.31
C THR A 259 14.60 -5.31 -15.97
N VAL A 260 13.40 -4.96 -15.55
CA VAL A 260 12.68 -3.76 -15.99
C VAL A 260 12.68 -2.71 -14.88
N GLU A 261 12.77 -1.46 -15.27
CA GLU A 261 12.47 -0.29 -14.45
C GLU A 261 11.19 0.38 -14.99
N PHE A 262 10.35 0.90 -14.11
CA PHE A 262 9.04 1.45 -14.44
C PHE A 262 8.85 2.82 -13.79
N LEU A 263 8.78 3.86 -14.60
CA LEU A 263 8.79 5.26 -14.17
C LEU A 263 7.38 5.83 -13.94
N ARG A 264 6.54 5.73 -14.98
CA ARG A 264 5.16 6.26 -14.98
C ARG A 264 4.28 5.41 -15.88
N PHE A 265 2.99 5.46 -15.63
CA PHE A 265 1.95 4.94 -16.51
C PHE A 265 0.88 6.00 -16.68
N GLY A 266 0.01 5.83 -17.65
CA GLY A 266 -1.12 6.70 -17.81
C GLY A 266 -2.16 6.15 -18.75
N PHE A 267 -3.20 6.94 -18.92
CA PHE A 267 -4.38 6.59 -19.68
C PHE A 267 -4.70 7.69 -20.68
N ALA A 268 -5.26 7.30 -21.82
CA ALA A 268 -5.85 8.20 -22.78
C ALA A 268 -7.15 7.61 -23.29
N LYS A 269 -8.16 8.46 -23.54
CA LYS A 269 -9.37 8.05 -24.24
C LYS A 269 -9.00 7.62 -25.65
N GLU A 270 -9.52 6.47 -26.08
CA GLU A 270 -9.45 6.09 -27.48
C GLU A 270 -10.48 6.93 -28.25
N SER A 271 -10.01 7.73 -29.20
CA SER A 271 -10.83 8.58 -30.08
C SER A 271 -11.52 7.76 -31.17
#